data_AF-A0AAD6ZEQ5-F1
#
_entry.id   AF-A0AAD6ZEQ5-F1
#
_cell.length_a   1.000
_cell.length_b   1.000
_cell.length_c   1.000
_cell.angle_alpha   90.00
_cell.angle_beta   90.00
_cell.angle_gamma   90.00
#
_symmetry.space_group_name_H-M   'P 1'
#
loop_
_entity.id
_entity.type
_entity.pdbx_description
1 polymer ?
#
loop_
_entity_poly.entity_id
_entity_poly.type
_entity_poly.pdbx_seq_one_letter_code
_entity_poly.pdbx_strand_id
1 'polypeptide(L)'
;MSNYFDRNGRSSSAPPEDIRPPSPETHNPPDPAPTSPSFCAGVVVDWNIEAGPLGRTFPWHRVIHQGATESQLESFRIEIDSAKVTQAFSMKCLGPTNGESCVECKKVPRRLEELKELATDAKPHTNRRFLNYEQLTSQVGDKDSEIRKLRLRCVGLAKKLGNCIRKLTDYRCLAFAVAESNIPRLKQFLSVGL
;
A
#
# COMPACT_ATOMS: atom_id res chain seq x y z
N MET A 1 18.18 -8.53 -19.29
CA MET A 1 18.52 -9.77 -19.99
C MET A 1 19.32 -10.64 -19.04
N SER A 2 18.66 -11.56 -18.34
CA SER A 2 19.32 -12.62 -17.58
C SER A 2 18.48 -13.87 -17.74
N ASN A 3 19.01 -14.81 -18.51
CA ASN A 3 18.46 -16.13 -18.74
C ASN A 3 18.72 -16.98 -17.50
N TYR A 4 17.69 -17.63 -16.97
CA TYR A 4 17.86 -18.81 -16.13
C TYR A 4 16.96 -19.91 -16.68
N PHE A 5 17.58 -20.73 -17.52
CA PHE A 5 17.14 -22.07 -17.91
C PHE A 5 17.58 -23.04 -16.81
N ASP A 6 16.68 -23.91 -16.37
CA ASP A 6 16.95 -25.29 -15.93
C ASP A 6 15.59 -25.98 -15.83
N ARG A 7 15.14 -26.77 -16.83
CA ARG A 7 15.56 -28.14 -17.17
C ARG A 7 15.76 -29.02 -15.92
N ASN A 8 14.69 -29.67 -15.50
CA ASN A 8 14.80 -31.01 -14.91
C ASN A 8 13.59 -31.85 -15.32
N GLY A 9 13.82 -32.67 -16.35
CA GLY A 9 12.97 -33.79 -16.70
C GLY A 9 13.17 -34.92 -15.70
N ARG A 10 12.06 -35.45 -15.18
CA ARG A 10 12.02 -36.76 -14.52
C ARG A 10 11.03 -37.62 -15.27
N SER A 11 11.57 -38.47 -16.13
CA SER A 11 10.88 -39.64 -16.66
C SER A 11 10.60 -40.59 -15.49
N SER A 12 9.32 -40.74 -15.14
CA SER A 12 8.88 -41.77 -14.20
C SER A 12 8.38 -42.96 -15.02
N SER A 13 9.16 -44.03 -15.03
CA SER A 13 8.82 -45.33 -15.62
C SER A 13 7.77 -46.03 -14.75
N ALA A 14 6.56 -46.19 -15.28
CA ALA A 14 5.50 -46.98 -14.67
C ALA A 14 5.77 -48.50 -14.85
N PRO A 15 5.48 -49.34 -13.85
CA PRO A 15 5.50 -50.80 -13.99
C PRO A 15 4.28 -51.33 -14.78
N PRO A 16 4.38 -52.54 -15.37
CA PRO A 16 3.34 -53.10 -16.23
C PRO A 16 2.12 -53.58 -15.44
N GLU A 17 0.94 -53.29 -15.99
CA GLU A 17 -0.37 -53.69 -15.47
C GLU A 17 -0.61 -55.20 -15.65
N ASP A 18 -0.91 -55.88 -14.54
CA ASP A 18 -1.40 -57.26 -14.49
C ASP A 18 -2.86 -57.31 -14.95
N ILE A 19 -3.11 -57.96 -16.10
CA ILE A 19 -4.44 -58.16 -16.67
C ILE A 19 -5.16 -59.24 -15.87
N ARG A 20 -6.08 -58.82 -15.00
CA ARG A 20 -6.98 -59.71 -14.26
C ARG A 20 -8.32 -59.87 -15.02
N PRO A 21 -8.87 -61.09 -15.17
CA PRO A 21 -10.14 -61.32 -15.88
C PRO A 21 -11.33 -60.66 -15.17
N PRO A 22 -12.36 -60.22 -15.92
CA PRO A 22 -13.54 -59.56 -15.37
C PRO A 22 -14.40 -60.53 -14.55
N SER A 23 -14.58 -60.22 -13.27
CA SER A 23 -15.60 -60.85 -12.43
C SER A 23 -17.01 -60.48 -12.90
N PRO A 24 -17.98 -61.40 -12.81
CA PRO A 24 -19.37 -61.14 -13.18
C PRO A 24 -19.96 -60.02 -12.31
N GLU A 25 -20.57 -59.04 -13.00
CA GLU A 25 -21.15 -57.84 -12.43
C GLU A 25 -22.39 -58.18 -11.59
N THR A 26 -22.23 -58.13 -10.26
CA THR A 26 -23.35 -58.03 -9.33
C THR A 26 -23.90 -56.61 -9.42
N HIS A 27 -25.06 -56.43 -10.06
CA HIS A 27 -25.79 -55.16 -10.06
C HIS A 27 -26.22 -54.79 -8.63
N ASN A 28 -25.36 -54.04 -7.95
CA ASN A 28 -25.76 -53.30 -6.76
C ASN A 28 -26.65 -52.12 -7.18
N PRO A 29 -27.70 -51.80 -6.40
CA PRO A 29 -28.49 -50.59 -6.62
C PRO A 29 -27.57 -49.35 -6.61
N PRO A 30 -27.89 -48.29 -7.38
CA PRO A 30 -27.06 -47.10 -7.43
C PRO A 30 -26.89 -46.53 -6.03
N ASP A 31 -25.66 -46.54 -5.53
CA ASP A 31 -25.30 -45.86 -4.30
C ASP A 31 -25.78 -44.41 -4.39
N PRO A 32 -26.39 -43.85 -3.32
CA PRO A 32 -26.73 -42.44 -3.30
C PRO A 32 -25.44 -41.65 -3.59
N ALA A 33 -25.49 -40.80 -4.61
CA ALA A 33 -24.36 -39.99 -5.04
C ALA A 33 -23.68 -39.38 -3.80
N PRO A 34 -22.35 -39.49 -3.65
CA PRO A 34 -21.66 -38.98 -2.48
C PRO A 34 -22.00 -37.50 -2.33
N THR A 35 -22.76 -37.18 -1.30
CA THR A 35 -23.08 -35.81 -0.92
C THR A 35 -21.74 -35.14 -0.63
N SER A 36 -21.22 -34.41 -1.63
CA SER A 36 -19.93 -33.73 -1.54
C SER A 36 -19.88 -32.94 -0.23
N PRO A 37 -18.81 -33.04 0.57
CA PRO A 37 -18.71 -32.36 1.85
C PRO A 37 -19.01 -30.88 1.63
N SER A 38 -20.12 -30.41 2.21
CA SER A 38 -20.67 -29.09 1.91
C SER A 38 -19.91 -28.00 2.64
N PHE A 39 -18.71 -27.63 2.16
CA PHE A 39 -17.89 -26.58 2.77
C PHE A 39 -18.68 -25.29 3.00
N CYS A 40 -18.31 -24.52 4.04
CA CYS A 40 -18.87 -23.18 4.27
C CYS A 40 -18.68 -22.34 3.01
N ALA A 41 -19.75 -21.74 2.50
CA ALA A 41 -19.71 -20.94 1.27
C ALA A 41 -19.02 -19.57 1.46
N GLY A 42 -18.61 -19.23 2.69
CA GLY A 42 -18.10 -17.90 3.01
C GLY A 42 -19.17 -16.83 2.89
N VAL A 43 -18.80 -15.55 2.93
CA VAL A 43 -19.70 -14.44 2.63
C VAL A 43 -19.19 -13.66 1.44
N VAL A 44 -20.08 -13.37 0.49
CA VAL A 44 -19.76 -12.48 -0.63
C VAL A 44 -19.64 -11.07 -0.11
N VAL A 45 -18.51 -10.44 -0.37
CA VAL A 45 -18.25 -9.06 0.06
C VAL A 45 -17.66 -8.28 -1.09
N ASP A 46 -18.09 -7.03 -1.25
CA ASP A 46 -17.56 -6.13 -2.27
C ASP A 46 -16.63 -5.09 -1.65
N TRP A 47 -15.45 -4.92 -2.23
CA TRP A 47 -14.48 -3.90 -1.88
C TRP A 47 -14.36 -2.90 -3.04
N ASN A 48 -15.41 -2.11 -3.20
CA ASN A 48 -15.46 -1.02 -4.15
C ASN A 48 -15.36 0.30 -3.39
N ILE A 49 -14.15 0.85 -3.31
CA ILE A 49 -13.93 2.17 -2.70
C ILE A 49 -13.37 3.13 -3.74
N GLU A 50 -13.84 4.38 -3.73
CA GLU A 50 -13.50 5.40 -4.73
C GLU A 50 -11.99 5.71 -4.75
N ALA A 51 -11.32 5.53 -3.61
CA ALA A 51 -9.88 5.75 -3.47
C ALA A 51 -9.03 4.82 -4.35
N GLY A 52 -9.58 3.73 -4.90
CA GLY A 52 -8.90 2.91 -5.90
C GLY A 52 -8.97 1.40 -5.64
N PRO A 53 -8.20 0.62 -6.41
CA PRO A 53 -8.33 -0.83 -6.44
C PRO A 53 -7.93 -1.48 -5.12
N LEU A 54 -8.52 -2.65 -4.84
CA LEU A 54 -8.29 -3.46 -3.63
C LEU A 54 -6.80 -3.56 -3.26
N GLY A 55 -5.93 -3.87 -4.22
CA GLY A 55 -4.50 -4.07 -3.95
C GLY A 55 -3.79 -2.86 -3.33
N ARG A 56 -4.30 -1.64 -3.56
CA ARG A 56 -3.73 -0.39 -3.03
C ARG A 56 -4.43 0.11 -1.78
N THR A 57 -5.74 -0.08 -1.73
CA THR A 57 -6.56 0.53 -0.69
C THR A 57 -6.85 -0.41 0.48
N PHE A 58 -6.75 -1.73 0.26
CA PHE A 58 -6.99 -2.70 1.31
C PHE A 58 -5.91 -2.63 2.39
N PRO A 59 -6.28 -2.55 3.68
CA PRO A 59 -5.33 -2.40 4.77
C PRO A 59 -4.74 -3.77 5.16
N TRP A 60 -3.94 -4.38 4.28
CA TRP A 60 -3.34 -5.72 4.47
C TRP A 60 -2.66 -5.90 5.83
N HIS A 61 -1.95 -4.87 6.29
CA HIS A 61 -1.28 -4.88 7.59
C HIS A 61 -2.24 -5.10 8.77
N ARG A 62 -3.49 -4.63 8.68
CA ARG A 62 -4.48 -4.79 9.76
C ARG A 62 -5.06 -6.19 9.83
N VAL A 63 -5.02 -6.94 8.72
CA VAL A 63 -5.60 -8.29 8.63
C VAL A 63 -4.54 -9.37 8.81
N ILE A 64 -3.30 -9.12 8.39
CA ILE A 64 -2.21 -10.13 8.33
C ILE A 64 -1.43 -10.26 9.64
N HIS A 65 -1.52 -9.31 10.59
CA HIS A 65 -0.70 -9.36 11.82
C HIS A 65 -1.11 -10.51 12.77
N GLN A 66 -0.57 -11.70 12.51
CA GLN A 66 -0.42 -12.83 13.42
C GLN A 66 0.65 -12.47 14.46
N GLY A 67 0.25 -12.13 15.68
CA GLY A 67 1.19 -11.97 16.80
C GLY A 67 1.06 -10.70 17.65
N ALA A 68 0.14 -9.79 17.31
CA ALA A 68 -0.16 -8.67 18.19
C ALA A 68 -1.15 -9.11 19.28
N THR A 69 -0.70 -9.06 20.53
CA THR A 69 -1.47 -9.19 21.75
C THR A 69 -2.82 -8.45 21.63
N GLU A 70 -3.90 -9.22 21.75
CA GLU A 70 -5.21 -8.77 22.26
C GLU A 70 -5.99 -7.67 21.53
N SER A 71 -5.55 -7.15 20.39
CA SER A 71 -6.34 -6.19 19.61
C SER A 71 -7.22 -6.87 18.57
N GLN A 72 -8.22 -7.62 19.08
CA GLN A 72 -9.63 -7.81 18.67
C GLN A 72 -10.12 -7.86 17.21
N LEU A 73 -9.33 -7.57 16.19
CA LEU A 73 -9.72 -7.88 14.82
C LEU A 73 -9.40 -9.34 14.56
N GLU A 74 -10.31 -10.21 15.01
CA GLU A 74 -10.35 -11.61 14.59
C GLU A 74 -10.09 -11.70 13.10
N SER A 75 -8.96 -12.30 12.76
CA SER A 75 -8.49 -12.44 11.39
C SER A 75 -9.56 -13.15 10.56
N PHE A 76 -9.79 -12.66 9.35
CA PHE A 76 -10.59 -13.33 8.34
C PHE A 76 -9.75 -13.46 7.09
N ARG A 77 -9.93 -14.55 6.36
CA ARG A 77 -9.30 -14.79 5.07
C ARG A 77 -10.20 -14.18 3.99
N ILE A 78 -9.57 -13.54 3.02
CA ILE A 78 -10.23 -13.06 1.82
C ILE A 78 -9.75 -13.89 0.64
N GLU A 79 -10.69 -14.33 -0.19
CA GLU A 79 -10.42 -14.82 -1.53
C GLU A 79 -10.73 -13.71 -2.54
N ILE A 80 -9.74 -13.45 -3.39
CA ILE A 80 -9.76 -12.39 -4.38
C ILE A 80 -9.92 -13.09 -5.74
N ASP A 81 -10.98 -12.73 -6.46
CA ASP A 81 -11.15 -13.13 -7.85
C ASP A 81 -11.11 -11.87 -8.71
N SER A 82 -10.25 -11.88 -9.73
CA SER A 82 -10.22 -10.86 -10.78
C SER A 82 -10.17 -9.41 -10.26
N ALA A 83 -9.33 -9.17 -9.25
CA ALA A 83 -9.10 -7.87 -8.58
C ALA A 83 -10.25 -7.34 -7.70
N LYS A 84 -11.32 -8.11 -7.50
CA LYS A 84 -12.35 -7.84 -6.50
C LYS A 84 -12.26 -8.86 -5.37
N VAL A 85 -12.61 -8.44 -4.17
CA VAL A 85 -12.93 -9.45 -3.15
C VAL A 85 -14.21 -10.12 -3.60
N THR A 86 -14.23 -11.44 -3.60
CA THR A 86 -15.43 -12.20 -3.96
C THR A 86 -15.95 -12.99 -2.80
N GLN A 87 -15.08 -13.50 -1.91
CA GLN A 87 -15.51 -14.25 -0.74
C GLN A 87 -14.61 -13.96 0.46
N ALA A 88 -15.23 -13.84 1.62
CA ALA A 88 -14.53 -13.70 2.88
C ALA A 88 -14.96 -14.78 3.88
N PHE A 89 -13.99 -15.29 4.61
CA PHE A 89 -14.13 -16.40 5.54
C PHE A 89 -13.55 -16.00 6.88
N SER A 90 -14.32 -16.18 7.96
CA SER A 90 -13.75 -16.03 9.31
C SER A 90 -12.67 -17.10 9.53
N MET A 91 -11.57 -16.76 10.20
CA MET A 91 -10.58 -17.77 10.62
C MET A 91 -11.15 -18.73 11.67
N LYS A 92 -12.28 -18.38 12.29
CA LYS A 92 -13.07 -19.25 13.18
C LYS A 92 -14.22 -19.94 12.43
N CYS A 93 -14.11 -20.11 11.12
CA CYS A 93 -15.14 -20.79 10.32
C CYS A 93 -15.38 -22.19 10.88
N LEU A 94 -16.65 -22.50 11.21
CA LEU A 94 -17.05 -23.78 11.81
C LEU A 94 -17.15 -24.93 10.78
N GLY A 95 -16.74 -24.67 9.53
CA GLY A 95 -16.76 -25.69 8.47
C GLY A 95 -18.14 -25.88 7.84
N PRO A 96 -18.45 -27.09 7.36
CA PRO A 96 -19.57 -27.35 6.47
C PRO A 96 -20.91 -26.83 6.98
N THR A 97 -21.57 -26.02 6.18
CA THR A 97 -22.91 -25.50 6.46
C THR A 97 -23.65 -25.57 5.14
N ASN A 98 -24.43 -26.62 4.89
CA ASN A 98 -25.33 -26.89 3.74
C ASN A 98 -25.38 -25.88 2.56
N GLY A 99 -24.23 -25.45 2.00
CA GLY A 99 -24.14 -24.35 1.04
C GLY A 99 -24.33 -22.92 1.58
N GLU A 100 -24.50 -22.71 2.89
CA GLU A 100 -24.64 -21.40 3.53
C GLU A 100 -23.36 -20.92 4.24
N SER A 101 -23.34 -19.64 4.61
CA SER A 101 -22.30 -19.06 5.45
C SER A 101 -22.50 -19.42 6.93
N CYS A 102 -21.47 -19.92 7.61
CA CYS A 102 -21.53 -20.12 9.06
C CYS A 102 -21.69 -18.80 9.85
N VAL A 103 -22.14 -18.88 11.11
CA VAL A 103 -22.39 -17.71 11.98
C VAL A 103 -21.16 -16.81 12.13
N GLU A 104 -19.96 -17.39 12.18
CA GLU A 104 -18.72 -16.62 12.26
C GLU A 104 -18.40 -15.88 10.96
N CYS A 105 -18.65 -16.49 9.79
CA CYS A 105 -18.47 -15.81 8.50
C CYS A 105 -19.50 -14.67 8.32
N LYS A 106 -20.74 -14.82 8.83
CA LYS A 106 -21.78 -13.77 8.78
C LYS A 106 -21.39 -12.47 9.52
N LYS A 107 -20.41 -12.51 10.44
CA LYS A 107 -19.89 -11.32 11.14
C LYS A 107 -18.86 -10.52 10.32
N VAL A 108 -18.28 -11.13 9.28
CA VAL A 108 -17.17 -10.53 8.50
C VAL A 108 -17.57 -9.24 7.76
N PRO A 109 -18.76 -9.12 7.11
CA PRO A 109 -19.13 -7.91 6.39
C PRO A 109 -19.09 -6.63 7.24
N ARG A 110 -19.54 -6.71 8.49
CA ARG A 110 -19.50 -5.58 9.42
C ARG A 110 -18.08 -5.06 9.63
N ARG A 111 -17.11 -5.97 9.83
CA ARG A 111 -15.69 -5.60 9.98
C ARG A 111 -15.10 -5.06 8.69
N LEU A 112 -15.53 -5.60 7.56
CA LEU A 112 -15.10 -5.09 6.27
C LEU A 112 -15.53 -3.64 6.08
N GLU A 113 -16.74 -3.29 6.52
CA GLU A 113 -17.23 -1.91 6.46
C GLU A 113 -16.42 -0.98 7.36
N GLU A 114 -16.08 -1.40 8.58
CA GLU A 114 -15.17 -0.66 9.46
C GLU A 114 -13.77 -0.46 8.81
N LEU A 115 -13.27 -1.46 8.09
CA LEU A 115 -12.01 -1.34 7.36
C LEU A 115 -12.12 -0.41 6.13
N LYS A 116 -13.27 -0.37 5.46
CA LYS A 116 -13.51 0.57 4.36
C LYS A 116 -13.49 2.01 4.86
N GLU A 117 -14.20 2.30 5.96
CA GLU A 117 -14.18 3.63 6.59
C GLU A 117 -12.75 4.08 6.89
N LEU A 118 -11.92 3.19 7.47
CA LEU A 118 -10.51 3.45 7.77
C LEU A 118 -9.63 3.59 6.52
N ALA A 119 -9.98 2.90 5.42
CA ALA A 119 -9.26 2.94 4.16
C ALA A 119 -9.54 4.23 3.37
N THR A 120 -10.75 4.77 3.49
CA THR A 120 -11.15 6.04 2.88
C THR A 120 -10.50 7.20 3.62
N ASP A 121 -10.77 7.34 4.93
CA ASP A 121 -10.33 8.50 5.71
C ASP A 121 -9.42 8.09 6.87
N ALA A 122 -8.12 8.36 6.71
CA ALA A 122 -7.17 8.20 7.79
C ALA A 122 -7.39 9.30 8.84
N LYS A 123 -7.79 8.89 10.06
CA LYS A 123 -7.87 9.81 11.20
C LYS A 123 -6.54 10.53 11.42
N PRO A 124 -6.57 11.82 11.84
CA PRO A 124 -5.36 12.53 12.19
C PRO A 124 -4.59 11.77 13.28
N HIS A 125 -3.26 11.72 13.15
CA HIS A 125 -2.35 10.99 14.05
C HIS A 125 -2.47 9.45 14.03
N THR A 126 -3.11 8.86 13.02
CA THR A 126 -3.04 7.41 12.82
C THR A 126 -1.59 6.98 12.61
N ASN A 127 -1.15 5.92 13.30
CA ASN A 127 0.19 5.38 13.13
C ASN A 127 0.39 4.91 11.67
N ARG A 128 1.46 5.39 11.03
CA ARG A 128 1.76 5.15 9.61
C ARG A 128 1.76 3.68 9.21
N ARG A 129 2.12 2.78 10.13
CA ARG A 129 2.11 1.32 9.88
C ARG A 129 0.72 0.76 9.55
N PHE A 130 -0.32 1.50 9.88
CA PHE A 130 -1.72 1.09 9.70
C PHE A 130 -2.43 1.83 8.57
N LEU A 131 -1.71 2.67 7.82
CA LEU A 131 -2.21 3.33 6.64
C LEU A 131 -2.13 2.35 5.45
N ASN A 132 -3.06 2.47 4.51
CA ASN A 132 -2.96 1.74 3.26
C ASN A 132 -1.95 2.39 2.30
N TYR A 133 -1.65 1.72 1.19
CA TYR A 133 -0.66 2.21 0.23
C TYR A 133 -1.06 3.58 -0.34
N GLU A 134 -2.32 3.75 -0.71
CA GLU A 134 -2.81 5.00 -1.30
C GLU A 134 -2.67 6.20 -0.34
N GLN A 135 -3.05 6.01 0.92
CA GLN A 135 -2.88 7.00 1.99
C GLN A 135 -1.40 7.36 2.21
N LEU A 136 -0.51 6.36 2.18
CA LEU A 136 0.93 6.60 2.29
C LEU A 136 1.47 7.39 1.11
N THR A 137 1.06 7.05 -0.12
CA THR A 137 1.46 7.78 -1.33
C THR A 137 0.96 9.22 -1.31
N SER A 138 -0.27 9.46 -0.88
CA SER A 138 -0.80 10.82 -0.69
C SER A 138 0.05 11.61 0.32
N GLN A 139 0.38 11.02 1.47
CA GLN A 139 1.23 11.69 2.48
C GLN A 139 2.64 11.99 1.95
N VAL A 140 3.22 11.10 1.15
CA VAL A 140 4.51 11.34 0.49
C VAL A 140 4.38 12.53 -0.48
N GLY A 141 3.33 12.58 -1.29
CA GLY A 141 3.05 13.70 -2.19
C GLY A 141 2.91 15.04 -1.47
N ASP A 142 2.20 15.06 -0.34
CA ASP A 142 2.06 16.25 0.50
C ASP A 142 3.41 16.71 1.04
N LYS A 143 4.22 15.79 1.56
CA LYS A 143 5.57 16.09 2.07
C LYS A 143 6.50 16.58 0.97
N ASP A 144 6.43 16.02 -0.23
CA ASP A 144 7.21 16.49 -1.37
C ASP A 144 6.79 17.90 -1.81
N SER A 145 5.51 18.24 -1.73
CA SER A 145 5.02 19.60 -1.98
C SER A 145 5.56 20.60 -0.94
N GLU A 146 5.59 20.20 0.33
CA GLU A 146 6.11 20.99 1.44
C GLU A 146 7.63 21.22 1.30
N ILE A 147 8.38 20.17 0.97
CA ILE A 147 9.82 20.24 0.69
C ILE A 147 10.10 21.21 -0.46
N ARG A 148 9.34 21.12 -1.56
CA ARG A 148 9.49 22.06 -2.69
C ARG A 148 9.24 23.50 -2.27
N LYS A 149 8.21 23.77 -1.48
CA LYS A 149 7.91 25.10 -0.94
C LYS A 149 9.03 25.64 -0.06
N LEU A 150 9.58 24.81 0.82
CA LEU A 150 10.71 25.19 1.69
C LEU A 150 11.98 25.45 0.88
N ARG A 151 12.29 24.62 -0.13
CA ARG A 151 13.43 24.84 -1.04
C ARG A 151 13.35 26.18 -1.75
N LEU A 152 12.17 26.53 -2.30
CA LEU A 152 11.96 27.83 -2.94
C LEU A 152 12.18 29.00 -1.96
N ARG A 153 11.70 28.87 -0.72
CA ARG A 153 11.95 29.87 0.34
C ARG A 153 13.44 30.01 0.64
N CYS A 154 14.17 28.91 0.78
CA CYS A 154 15.62 28.93 1.03
C CYS A 154 16.37 29.64 -0.10
N VAL A 155 16.06 29.34 -1.37
CA VAL A 155 16.68 30.02 -2.53
C VAL A 155 16.36 31.52 -2.51
N GLY A 156 15.12 31.90 -2.18
CA GLY A 156 14.73 33.30 -2.02
C GLY A 156 15.52 34.02 -0.94
N LEU A 157 15.70 33.40 0.22
CA LEU A 157 16.50 33.94 1.32
C LEU A 157 17.99 34.04 0.95
N ALA A 158 18.56 33.04 0.28
CA ALA A 158 19.94 33.06 -0.18
C ALA A 158 20.20 34.23 -1.14
N LYS A 159 19.27 34.49 -2.08
CA LYS A 159 19.35 35.66 -2.98
C LYS A 159 19.30 36.99 -2.22
N LYS A 160 18.40 37.11 -1.23
CA LYS A 160 18.31 38.31 -0.38
C LYS A 160 19.60 38.53 0.39
N LEU A 161 20.17 37.47 0.98
CA LEU A 161 21.43 37.53 1.69
C LEU A 161 22.58 37.95 0.76
N GLY A 162 22.67 37.37 -0.44
CA GLY A 162 23.65 37.77 -1.44
C GLY A 162 23.55 39.24 -1.82
N ASN A 163 22.34 39.77 -1.97
CA ASN A 163 22.11 41.19 -2.22
C ASN A 163 22.53 42.06 -1.01
N CYS A 164 22.24 41.64 0.22
CA CYS A 164 22.67 42.35 1.43
C CYS A 164 24.20 42.40 1.56
N ILE A 165 24.88 41.28 1.30
CA ILE A 165 26.36 41.22 1.31
C ILE A 165 26.92 42.17 0.27
N ARG A 166 26.38 42.17 -0.96
CA ARG A 166 26.81 43.10 -2.01
C ARG A 166 26.68 44.56 -1.58
N LYS A 167 25.51 44.95 -1.06
CA LYS A 167 25.29 46.30 -0.51
C LYS A 167 26.27 46.66 0.59
N LEU A 168 26.55 45.74 1.51
CA LEU A 168 27.51 45.95 2.59
C LEU A 168 28.93 46.18 2.04
N THR A 169 29.33 45.41 1.03
CA THR A 169 30.61 45.59 0.34
C THR A 169 30.66 46.97 -0.34
N ASP A 170 29.59 47.38 -1.03
CA ASP A 170 29.52 48.68 -1.69
C ASP A 170 29.66 49.83 -0.67
N TYR A 171 28.95 49.75 0.46
CA TYR A 171 29.08 50.71 1.55
C TYR A 171 30.48 50.76 2.14
N ARG A 172 31.13 49.59 2.31
CA ARG A 172 32.50 49.52 2.81
C ARG A 172 33.48 50.19 1.84
N CYS A 173 33.33 49.95 0.54
CA CYS A 173 34.16 50.58 -0.49
C CYS A 173 33.95 52.09 -0.55
N LEU A 174 32.71 52.56 -0.40
CA LEU A 174 32.39 53.98 -0.29
C LEU A 174 33.05 54.61 0.94
N ALA A 175 32.93 53.97 2.10
CA ALA A 175 33.54 54.45 3.34
C ALA A 175 35.07 54.59 3.23
N PHE A 176 35.75 53.63 2.60
CA PHE A 176 37.18 53.74 2.30
C PHE A 176 37.49 54.91 1.36
N ALA A 177 36.72 55.10 0.29
CA ALA A 177 36.94 56.21 -0.64
C ALA A 177 36.76 57.59 0.02
N VAL A 178 35.82 57.70 0.97
CA VAL A 178 35.65 58.91 1.81
C VAL A 178 36.87 59.11 2.72
N ALA A 179 37.32 58.07 3.40
CA ALA A 179 38.48 58.16 4.32
C ALA A 179 39.77 58.56 3.58
N GLU A 180 39.97 58.08 2.36
CA GLU A 180 41.11 58.46 1.49
C GLU A 180 40.93 59.81 0.79
N SER A 181 39.76 60.48 0.94
CA SER A 181 39.41 61.71 0.21
C SER A 181 39.53 61.58 -1.32
N ASN A 182 39.25 60.40 -1.88
CA ASN A 182 39.41 60.12 -3.32
C ASN A 182 38.17 60.59 -4.12
N ILE A 183 38.15 61.88 -4.49
CA ILE A 183 37.02 62.55 -5.15
C ILE A 183 36.55 61.87 -6.46
N PRO A 184 37.44 61.46 -7.39
CA PRO A 184 37.01 60.77 -8.61
C PRO A 184 36.26 59.46 -8.32
N ARG A 185 36.74 58.68 -7.36
CA ARG A 185 36.14 57.39 -6.98
C ARG A 185 34.77 57.59 -6.33
N LEU A 186 34.60 58.65 -5.53
CA LEU A 186 33.30 59.03 -4.97
C LEU A 186 32.29 59.41 -6.06
N LYS A 187 32.70 60.19 -7.07
CA LYS A 187 31.84 60.51 -8.22
C LYS A 187 31.43 59.25 -8.97
N GLN A 188 32.33 58.28 -9.13
CA GLN A 188 32.01 57.00 -9.76
C GLN A 188 30.92 56.24 -8.99
N PHE A 189 31.07 56.10 -7.66
CA PHE A 189 30.04 55.43 -6.83
C PHE A 189 28.69 56.14 -6.89
N LEU A 190 28.68 57.48 -6.86
CA LEU A 190 27.43 58.26 -6.99
C LEU A 190 26.78 58.12 -8.37
N SER A 191 27.59 57.98 -9.43
CA SER A 191 27.08 57.86 -10.80
C SER A 191 26.48 56.48 -11.13
N VAL A 192 26.98 55.41 -10.49
CA VAL A 192 26.49 54.03 -10.71
C VAL A 192 25.18 53.77 -9.96
N GLY A 193 24.79 54.67 -9.06
CA GLY A 193 23.55 54.56 -8.30
C GLY A 193 23.73 53.61 -7.11
N LEU A 194 23.79 54.20 -5.93
CA LEU A 194 23.41 53.55 -4.68
C LEU A 194 21.94 53.10 -4.72
#